data_AF-A0A9D9LQ36-F1
#
_entry.id   AF-A0A9D9LQ36-F1
#
_cell.length_a   1.000
_cell.length_b   1.000
_cell.length_c   1.000
_cell.angle_alpha   90.00
_cell.angle_beta   90.00
_cell.angle_gamma   90.00
#
_symmetry.space_group_name_H-M   'P 1'
#
loop_
_entity.id
_entity.type
_entity.pdbx_description
1 polymer ?
#
loop_
_entity_poly.entity_id
_entity_poly.type
_entity_poly.pdbx_seq_one_letter_code
_entity_poly.pdbx_strand_id
1 'polypeptide(L)' 'MAIIKKVRGYEPEIGENTFLAESATIIGNCKIGKDCSIWYGAVLRG' A
#
# COMPACT_ATOMS: atom_id res chain seq x y z
N MET A 1 6.75 6.01 8.55
CA MET A 1 5.64 5.08 8.22
C MET A 1 5.42 5.06 6.70
N ALA A 2 4.91 3.95 6.15
CA ALA A 2 4.64 3.82 4.70
C ALA A 2 3.77 4.97 4.15
N ILE A 3 3.99 5.34 2.89
CA ILE A 3 3.25 6.40 2.20
C ILE A 3 2.01 5.79 1.55
N ILE A 4 0.83 6.17 2.03
CA ILE A 4 -0.46 5.77 1.45
C ILE A 4 -1.16 7.02 0.91
N LYS A 5 -1.51 7.02 -0.38
CA LYS A 5 -2.13 8.19 -1.03
C LYS A 5 -3.35 7.83 -1.87
N LYS A 6 -4.42 8.59 -1.66
CA LYS A 6 -5.61 8.63 -2.51
C LYS A 6 -5.34 9.44 -3.78
N VAL A 7 -5.83 8.97 -4.93
CA VAL A 7 -5.78 9.71 -6.19
C VAL A 7 -7.02 9.42 -7.04
N ARG A 8 -7.59 10.45 -7.68
CA ARG A 8 -8.79 10.33 -8.54
C ARG A 8 -9.97 9.60 -7.87
N GLY A 9 -10.12 9.73 -6.56
CA GLY A 9 -11.16 9.05 -5.78
C GLY A 9 -10.82 7.64 -5.32
N TYR A 10 -9.72 7.04 -5.80
CA TYR A 10 -9.28 5.70 -5.41
C TYR A 10 -8.32 5.75 -4.23
N GLU A 11 -8.61 4.92 -3.23
CA GLU A 11 -7.84 4.78 -2.01
C GLU A 11 -7.36 3.33 -1.88
N PRO A 12 -6.09 3.09 -1.53
CA PRO A 12 -5.59 1.74 -1.36
C PRO A 12 -6.35 0.96 -0.28
N GLU A 13 -6.72 -0.28 -0.60
CA GLU A 13 -7.27 -1.24 0.37
C GLU A 13 -6.14 -2.10 0.93
N ILE A 14 -5.95 -2.08 2.24
CA ILE A 14 -4.92 -2.87 2.94
C ILE A 14 -5.60 -3.94 3.79
N GLY A 15 -5.28 -5.21 3.53
CA GLY A 15 -5.76 -6.34 4.32
C GLY A 15 -5.13 -6.41 5.71
N GLU A 16 -5.82 -7.08 6.63
CA GLU A 16 -5.35 -7.31 8.01
C GLU A 16 -4.00 -8.04 8.05
N ASN A 17 -3.24 -7.86 9.15
CA ASN A 17 -1.92 -8.44 9.35
C ASN A 17 -0.91 -8.19 8.21
N THR A 18 -1.11 -7.14 7.41
CA THR A 18 -0.18 -6.77 6.34
C THR A 18 0.99 -5.98 6.91
N PHE A 19 2.21 -6.43 6.59
CA PHE A 19 3.41 -5.66 6.86
C PHE A 19 3.66 -4.63 5.75
N LEU A 20 3.77 -3.36 6.13
CA LEU A 20 4.19 -2.28 5.24
C LEU A 20 5.48 -1.67 5.78
N ALA A 21 6.57 -1.88 5.06
CA ALA A 21 7.85 -1.25 5.38
C ALA A 21 7.74 0.27 5.32
N GLU A 22 8.50 0.96 6.17
CA GLU A 22 8.40 2.41 6.35
C GLU A 22 8.59 3.22 5.06
N SER A 23 9.44 2.78 4.13
CA SER A 23 9.67 3.48 2.86
C SER A 23 8.80 2.99 1.70
N ALA A 24 7.86 2.06 1.94
CA ALA A 24 6.94 1.62 0.91
C ALA A 24 5.95 2.74 0.51
N THR A 25 5.61 2.80 -0.77
CA THR A 25 4.64 3.77 -1.31
C THR A 25 3.51 3.05 -2.03
N ILE A 26 2.26 3.30 -1.61
CA ILE A 26 1.04 2.70 -2.19
C ILE A 26 0.07 3.83 -2.57
N ILE A 27 -0.32 3.88 -3.85
CA ILE A 27 -1.09 4.99 -4.41
C ILE A 27 -2.26 4.45 -5.25
N GLY A 28 -3.43 5.02 -5.03
CA GLY A 28 -4.60 4.84 -5.90
C GLY A 28 -5.26 3.47 -5.80
N ASN A 29 -5.63 2.89 -6.94
CA ASN A 29 -6.47 1.69 -7.01
C ASN A 29 -5.65 0.41 -6.78
N CYS A 30 -5.17 0.23 -5.55
CA CYS A 30 -4.42 -0.94 -5.11
C CYS A 30 -5.22 -1.73 -4.08
N LYS A 31 -5.27 -3.06 -4.22
CA LYS A 31 -5.84 -3.96 -3.21
C LYS A 31 -4.78 -4.95 -2.75
N ILE A 32 -4.37 -4.82 -1.49
CA ILE A 32 -3.42 -5.72 -0.82
C ILE A 32 -4.21 -6.68 0.07
N GLY A 33 -3.98 -7.98 -0.08
CA GLY A 33 -4.69 -9.03 0.67
C GLY A 33 -4.22 -9.13 2.13
N LYS A 34 -4.85 -10.04 2.88
CA LYS A 34 -4.41 -10.38 4.26
C LYS A 34 -3.01 -11.00 4.26
N ASP A 35 -2.29 -10.83 5.38
CA ASP A 35 -0.99 -11.47 5.63
C ASP A 35 0.07 -11.19 4.53
N CYS A 36 -0.04 -10.06 3.85
CA CYS A 36 0.90 -9.64 2.81
C CYS A 36 2.11 -8.90 3.41
N SER A 37 3.19 -8.78 2.63
CA SER A 37 4.33 -7.95 3.01
C SER A 37 4.81 -7.10 1.84
N ILE A 38 4.90 -5.78 2.05
CA ILE A 38 5.44 -4.81 1.10
C ILE A 38 6.72 -4.23 1.70
N TRP A 39 7.84 -4.45 1.00
CA TRP A 39 9.18 -4.20 1.52
C TRP A 39 9.73 -2.82 1.15
N TYR A 40 10.85 -2.46 1.78
CA TYR A 40 11.47 -1.15 1.68
C TYR A 40 11.71 -0.72 0.22
N GLY A 41 11.35 0.52 -0.11
CA GLY A 41 11.53 1.11 -1.44
C GLY A 41 10.54 0.63 -2.50
N ALA A 42 9.62 -0.28 -2.18
CA ALA A 42 8.60 -0.71 -3.13
C ALA A 42 7.60 0.42 -3.44
N VAL A 43 7.18 0.50 -4.72
CA VAL A 43 6.17 1.44 -5.19
C VAL A 43 5.05 0.68 -5.90
N LEU A 44 3.85 0.75 -5.33
CA LEU A 44 2.60 0.27 -5.93
C LEU A 44 1.77 1.50 -6.34
N ARG A 45 1.51 1.67 -7.64
CA ARG A 45 0.76 2.81 -8.17
C ARG A 45 -0.27 2.35 -9.20
N GLY A 46 -1.51 2.21 -8.74
CA GLY A 46 -2.69 1.80 -9.52
C GLY A 46 -3.66 2.93 -9.80
#